data_AF-A0A3T0KT95-F1
#
_entry.id   AF-A0A3T0KT95-F1
#
_cell.length_a   1.000
_cell.length_b   1.000
_cell.length_c   1.000
_cell.angle_alpha   90.00
_cell.angle_beta   90.00
_cell.angle_gamma   90.00
#
_symmetry.space_group_name_H-M   'P 1'
#
loop_
_entity.id
_entity.type
_entity.pdbx_description
1 polymer ?
#
loop_
_entity_poly.entity_id
_entity_poly.type
_entity_poly.pdbx_seq_one_letter_code
_entity_poly.pdbx_strand_id
1 'polypeptide(L)'
;MVIVCDIKTKKEKKFKFPYENNHKYICGVEHKLCSDCNEWLLMTDEFYYKNSANRVDGYNPYCKECTIRRSATYVRKPENWKRKLELKRMRKNRDKSNEYLRKRKAENEELREYIKEYNKNYRKNNKDKIKIYNNNRMQKNHDITTQEWNSCKSYFNHSCAYCGISEVEAKDLYGQNLHREHVIPEGRNDLKNCVPACRMCNSLKNRIPFNTWYNPNNPIFSEERYLMIYKWLRFDVKKFMKKKKK
;
A
#
# COMPACT_ATOMS: atom_id res chain seq x y z
N MET A 1 38.68 10.32 -53.10
CA MET A 1 38.03 9.21 -52.36
C MET A 1 37.40 9.79 -51.11
N VAL A 2 36.09 10.05 -51.14
CA VAL A 2 35.35 10.51 -49.96
C VAL A 2 34.64 9.29 -49.38
N ILE A 3 35.09 8.84 -48.22
CA ILE A 3 34.46 7.77 -47.45
C ILE A 3 33.21 8.39 -46.80
N VAL A 4 32.03 8.07 -47.33
CA VAL A 4 30.77 8.40 -46.68
C VAL A 4 30.50 7.32 -45.63
N CYS A 5 30.49 7.73 -44.37
CA CYS A 5 30.23 6.88 -43.22
C CYS A 5 28.71 6.79 -43.01
N ASP A 6 28.09 5.67 -43.41
CA ASP A 6 26.66 5.43 -43.19
C ASP A 6 26.39 5.00 -41.75
N ILE A 7 25.83 5.93 -40.98
CA ILE A 7 25.32 5.70 -39.62
C ILE A 7 24.03 4.88 -39.73
N LYS A 8 24.13 3.55 -39.60
CA LYS A 8 22.96 2.66 -39.45
C LYS A 8 22.22 2.99 -38.15
N THR A 9 21.08 3.66 -38.27
CA THR A 9 20.20 3.98 -37.14
C THR A 9 19.49 2.73 -36.62
N LYS A 10 19.80 2.36 -35.37
CA LYS A 10 19.06 1.36 -34.58
C LYS A 10 17.61 1.82 -34.35
N LYS A 11 16.68 1.32 -35.17
CA LYS A 11 15.25 1.19 -34.81
C LYS A 11 14.70 -0.12 -35.36
N GLU A 12 15.19 -1.23 -34.82
CA GLU A 12 14.42 -2.48 -34.89
C GLU A 12 13.10 -2.24 -34.14
N LYS A 13 12.00 -2.20 -34.90
CA LYS A 13 10.63 -2.13 -34.39
C LYS A 13 10.43 -3.32 -33.46
N LYS A 14 10.31 -3.10 -32.15
CA LYS A 14 9.86 -4.12 -31.20
C LYS A 14 8.55 -4.71 -31.73
N PHE A 15 8.55 -6.00 -32.05
CA PHE A 15 7.35 -6.75 -32.42
C PHE A 15 6.26 -6.44 -31.38
N LYS A 16 5.14 -5.85 -31.81
CA LYS A 16 3.98 -5.66 -30.94
C LYS A 16 3.32 -7.03 -30.80
N PHE A 17 3.37 -7.60 -29.60
CA PHE A 17 2.58 -8.79 -29.29
C PHE A 17 1.08 -8.48 -29.48
N PRO A 18 0.28 -9.41 -30.04
CA PRO A 18 -1.17 -9.28 -30.15
C PRO A 18 -1.82 -8.94 -28.80
N TYR A 19 -2.87 -8.11 -28.81
CA TYR A 19 -3.60 -7.68 -27.61
C TYR A 19 -4.21 -8.87 -26.87
N GLU A 20 -4.64 -9.87 -27.65
CA GLU A 20 -5.30 -11.09 -27.22
C GLU A 20 -4.38 -12.01 -26.41
N ASN A 21 -3.05 -11.82 -26.50
CA ASN A 21 -2.10 -12.65 -25.75
C ASN A 21 -2.07 -12.31 -24.26
N ASN A 22 -2.45 -11.09 -23.89
CA ASN A 22 -2.44 -10.62 -22.52
C ASN A 22 -3.74 -9.95 -22.08
N HIS A 23 -4.78 -9.94 -22.91
CA HIS A 23 -6.12 -9.45 -22.58
C HIS A 23 -7.19 -10.47 -23.02
N LYS A 24 -8.21 -10.67 -22.18
CA LYS A 24 -9.37 -11.51 -22.52
C LYS A 24 -10.60 -11.13 -21.73
N TYR A 25 -11.78 -11.50 -22.21
CA TYR A 25 -13.03 -11.36 -21.46
C TYR A 25 -13.38 -12.66 -20.73
N ILE A 26 -13.66 -12.56 -19.43
CA ILE A 26 -14.18 -13.66 -18.61
C ILE A 26 -15.50 -13.18 -18.04
N CYS A 27 -16.60 -13.89 -18.33
CA CYS A 27 -17.95 -13.52 -17.91
C CYS A 27 -18.33 -12.06 -18.28
N GLY A 28 -17.90 -11.61 -19.45
CA GLY A 28 -18.18 -10.24 -19.94
C GLY A 28 -17.30 -9.15 -19.34
N VAL A 29 -16.34 -9.48 -18.47
CA VAL A 29 -15.44 -8.51 -17.85
C VAL A 29 -14.02 -8.67 -18.39
N GLU A 30 -13.37 -7.56 -18.71
CA GLU A 30 -12.02 -7.54 -19.26
C GLU A 30 -10.96 -7.86 -18.19
N HIS A 31 -10.11 -8.84 -18.50
CA HIS A 31 -9.01 -9.29 -17.68
C HIS A 31 -7.69 -9.13 -18.43
N LYS A 32 -6.64 -8.84 -17.68
CA LYS A 32 -5.26 -8.72 -18.17
C LYS A 32 -4.38 -9.78 -17.51
N LEU A 33 -3.41 -10.30 -18.25
CA LEU A 33 -2.41 -11.23 -17.75
C LEU A 33 -1.27 -10.46 -17.07
N CYS A 34 -0.96 -10.77 -15.82
CA CYS A 34 0.21 -10.22 -15.14
C CYS A 34 1.50 -10.86 -15.66
N SER A 35 2.45 -10.06 -16.17
CA SER A 35 3.74 -10.56 -16.68
C SER A 35 4.68 -11.16 -15.62
N ASP A 36 4.39 -10.95 -14.35
CA ASP A 36 5.25 -11.39 -13.23
C ASP A 36 4.74 -12.66 -12.54
N CYS A 37 3.42 -12.84 -12.41
CA CYS A 37 2.82 -14.00 -11.75
C CYS A 37 1.97 -14.87 -12.69
N ASN A 38 1.79 -14.44 -13.95
CA ASN A 38 0.99 -15.14 -14.96
C ASN A 38 -0.48 -15.39 -14.57
N GLU A 39 -1.01 -14.59 -13.64
CA GLU A 39 -2.42 -14.62 -13.26
C GLU A 39 -3.25 -13.67 -14.13
N TRP A 40 -4.48 -14.09 -14.45
CA TRP A 40 -5.48 -13.28 -15.15
C TRP A 40 -6.30 -12.49 -14.13
N LEU A 41 -6.12 -11.17 -14.10
CA LEU A 41 -6.75 -10.28 -13.13
C LEU A 41 -7.61 -9.23 -13.83
N LEU A 42 -8.63 -8.72 -13.15
CA LEU A 42 -9.48 -7.66 -13.68
C LEU A 42 -8.63 -6.46 -14.10
N MET A 43 -8.86 -5.94 -15.32
CA MET A 43 -8.11 -4.79 -15.84
C MET A 43 -8.62 -3.47 -15.26
N THR A 44 -8.41 -3.28 -13.96
CA THR A 44 -8.88 -2.10 -13.22
C THR A 44 -7.78 -1.47 -12.39
N ASP A 45 -8.04 -0.23 -11.95
CA ASP A 45 -7.25 0.48 -10.96
C ASP A 45 -7.16 -0.23 -9.60
N GLU A 46 -7.87 -1.33 -9.38
CA GLU A 46 -7.70 -2.17 -8.20
C GLU A 46 -6.47 -3.07 -8.31
N PHE A 47 -6.32 -3.75 -9.45
CA PHE A 47 -5.29 -4.79 -9.68
C PHE A 47 -4.05 -4.29 -10.40
N TYR A 48 -4.14 -3.18 -11.15
CA TYR A 48 -3.01 -2.63 -11.92
C TYR A 48 -2.75 -1.15 -11.60
N TYR A 49 -1.48 -0.74 -11.64
CA TYR A 49 -1.13 0.68 -11.60
C TYR A 49 -1.23 1.30 -13.00
N LYS A 50 -1.75 2.52 -13.09
CA LYS A 50 -1.71 3.30 -14.34
C LYS A 50 -0.28 3.54 -14.79
N ASN A 51 -0.07 3.39 -16.08
CA ASN A 51 1.19 3.65 -16.75
C ASN A 51 0.91 4.39 -18.06
N SER A 52 1.07 5.71 -18.03
CA SER A 52 0.88 6.56 -19.21
C SER A 52 1.88 6.30 -20.34
N ALA A 53 2.99 5.59 -20.07
CA ALA A 53 3.90 5.15 -21.11
C ALA A 53 3.38 3.91 -21.87
N ASN A 54 2.48 3.12 -21.26
CA ASN A 54 1.79 2.04 -21.97
C ASN A 54 0.62 2.62 -22.79
N ARG A 55 0.82 2.72 -24.11
CA ARG A 55 -0.18 3.28 -25.04
C ARG A 55 -1.23 2.27 -25.51
N VAL A 56 -1.20 1.04 -25.01
CA VAL A 56 -2.17 0.00 -25.36
C VAL A 56 -3.39 0.10 -24.45
N ASP A 57 -3.16 -0.07 -23.15
CA ASP A 57 -4.23 -0.17 -22.14
C ASP A 57 -4.07 0.85 -20.99
N GLY A 58 -2.97 1.61 -20.95
CA GLY A 58 -2.72 2.59 -19.91
C GLY A 58 -2.37 2.02 -18.52
N TYR A 59 -2.11 0.71 -18.41
CA TYR A 59 -1.75 0.00 -17.19
C TYR A 59 -0.37 -0.64 -17.28
N ASN A 60 0.24 -0.92 -16.12
CA ASN A 60 1.45 -1.72 -16.06
C ASN A 60 1.24 -3.15 -16.61
N PRO A 61 2.29 -3.81 -17.13
CA PRO A 61 2.21 -5.19 -17.60
C PRO A 61 2.08 -6.20 -16.44
N TYR A 62 2.43 -5.78 -15.23
CA TYR A 62 2.36 -6.59 -14.01
C TYR A 62 1.37 -5.98 -13.01
N CYS A 63 0.79 -6.83 -12.18
CA CYS A 63 -0.17 -6.42 -11.16
C CYS A 63 0.48 -5.63 -10.03
N LYS A 64 -0.36 -4.94 -9.25
CA LYS A 64 0.08 -4.20 -8.07
C LYS A 64 0.75 -5.10 -7.05
N GLU A 65 0.22 -6.30 -6.82
CA GLU A 65 0.77 -7.24 -5.84
C GLU A 65 2.23 -7.60 -6.18
N CYS A 66 2.52 -7.93 -7.44
CA CYS A 66 3.89 -8.20 -7.90
C CYS A 66 4.80 -6.97 -7.79
N THR A 67 4.28 -5.76 -8.01
CA THR A 67 5.02 -4.52 -7.79
C THR A 67 5.40 -4.36 -6.32
N ILE A 68 4.46 -4.60 -5.41
CA ILE A 68 4.67 -4.48 -3.97
C ILE A 68 5.65 -5.56 -3.50
N ARG A 69 5.50 -6.81 -3.96
CA ARG A 69 6.42 -7.93 -3.66
C ARG A 69 7.86 -7.61 -4.06
N ARG A 70 8.10 -7.09 -5.27
CA ARG A 70 9.44 -6.66 -5.70
C ARG A 70 10.01 -5.56 -4.80
N SER A 71 9.19 -4.57 -4.45
CA SER A 71 9.60 -3.51 -3.52
C SER A 71 9.98 -4.08 -2.15
N ALA A 72 9.21 -5.04 -1.65
CA ALA A 72 9.48 -5.73 -0.38
C ALA A 72 10.82 -6.48 -0.39
N THR A 73 11.04 -7.28 -1.43
CA THR A 73 12.29 -8.05 -1.59
C THR A 73 13.49 -7.14 -1.73
N TYR A 74 13.36 -6.06 -2.52
CA TYR A 74 14.42 -5.07 -2.69
C TYR A 74 14.86 -4.45 -1.35
N VAL A 75 13.91 -4.09 -0.48
CA VAL A 75 14.23 -3.51 0.84
C VAL A 75 14.96 -4.49 1.76
N ARG A 76 14.73 -5.80 1.62
CA ARG A 76 15.31 -6.84 2.50
C ARG A 76 16.75 -7.23 2.16
N LYS A 77 17.26 -6.88 0.98
CA LYS A 77 18.61 -7.27 0.55
C LYS A 77 19.70 -6.48 1.31
N PRO A 78 20.70 -7.14 1.94
CA PRO A 78 21.77 -6.47 2.70
C PRO A 78 22.63 -5.51 1.86
N GLU A 79 22.87 -5.84 0.59
CA GLU A 79 23.63 -5.02 -0.38
C GLU A 79 23.04 -3.61 -0.59
N ASN A 80 21.76 -3.40 -0.24
CA ASN A 80 21.08 -2.11 -0.32
C ASN A 80 21.35 -1.17 0.88
N TRP A 81 22.28 -1.53 1.78
CA TRP A 81 22.77 -0.69 2.88
C TRP A 81 23.19 0.73 2.44
N LYS A 82 23.93 0.86 1.33
CA LYS A 82 24.35 2.17 0.77
C LYS A 82 23.13 3.04 0.45
N ARG A 83 22.07 2.42 -0.06
CA ARG A 83 20.79 3.10 -0.34
C ARG A 83 20.01 3.43 0.92
N LYS A 84 20.09 2.63 1.98
CA LYS A 84 19.52 2.98 3.30
C LYS A 84 20.17 4.26 3.86
N LEU A 85 21.49 4.39 3.71
CA LEU A 85 22.23 5.60 4.10
C LEU A 85 21.86 6.82 3.23
N GLU A 86 21.73 6.61 1.92
CA GLU A 86 21.27 7.63 0.96
C GLU A 86 19.85 8.12 1.29
N LEU A 87 18.90 7.22 1.54
CA LEU A 87 17.54 7.56 1.96
C LEU A 87 17.53 8.34 3.28
N LYS A 88 18.43 8.03 4.22
CA LYS A 88 18.58 8.78 5.48
C LYS A 88 19.07 10.21 5.23
N ARG A 89 20.05 10.38 4.32
CA ARG A 89 20.53 11.71 3.88
C ARG A 89 19.43 12.50 3.16
N MET A 90 18.70 11.86 2.25
CA MET A 90 17.56 12.45 1.54
C MET A 90 16.44 12.89 2.50
N ARG A 91 16.14 12.10 3.54
CA ARG A 91 15.20 12.51 4.59
C ARG A 91 15.66 13.77 5.32
N LYS A 92 16.93 13.81 5.76
CA LYS A 92 17.49 15.00 6.44
C LYS A 92 17.45 16.25 5.54
N ASN A 93 17.72 16.11 4.25
CA ASN A 93 17.61 17.21 3.29
C ASN A 93 16.15 17.62 3.04
N ARG A 94 15.23 16.67 3.00
CA ARG A 94 13.78 16.93 2.93
C ARG A 94 13.30 17.69 4.15
N ASP A 95 13.78 17.35 5.34
CA ASP A 95 13.40 18.05 6.58
C ASP A 95 13.85 19.50 6.56
N LYS A 96 15.10 19.78 6.13
CA LYS A 96 15.59 21.15 5.90
C LYS A 96 14.77 21.91 4.86
N SER A 97 14.41 21.26 3.76
CA SER A 97 13.56 21.86 2.72
C SER A 97 12.16 22.17 3.24
N ASN A 98 11.55 21.26 4.00
CA ASN A 98 10.25 21.47 4.64
C ASN A 98 10.29 22.62 5.66
N GLU A 99 11.37 22.73 6.42
CA GLU A 99 11.59 23.80 7.38
C GLU A 99 11.68 25.16 6.68
N TYR A 100 12.47 25.25 5.61
CA TYR A 100 12.54 26.44 4.76
C TYR A 100 11.15 26.83 4.20
N LEU A 101 10.39 25.87 3.68
CA LEU A 101 9.03 26.11 3.18
C LEU A 101 8.07 26.58 4.27
N ARG A 102 8.16 26.00 5.48
CA ARG A 102 7.37 26.44 6.64
C ARG A 102 7.70 27.88 7.01
N LYS A 103 8.99 28.21 7.08
CA LYS A 103 9.48 29.57 7.38
C LYS A 103 9.01 30.57 6.33
N ARG A 104 9.24 30.28 5.05
CA ARG A 104 8.76 31.11 3.93
C ARG A 104 7.25 31.33 3.97
N LYS A 105 6.47 30.30 4.28
CA LYS A 105 5.01 30.43 4.44
C LYS A 105 4.64 31.25 5.68
N ALA A 106 5.38 31.16 6.77
CA ALA A 106 5.10 31.93 7.98
C ALA A 106 5.45 33.41 7.83
N GLU A 107 6.51 33.74 7.10
CA GLU A 107 7.00 35.11 6.94
C GLU A 107 6.32 35.86 5.79
N ASN A 108 5.81 35.16 4.77
CA ASN A 108 5.17 35.77 3.61
C ASN A 108 3.64 35.83 3.80
N GLU A 109 3.10 37.02 4.08
CA GLU A 109 1.66 37.26 4.30
C GLU A 109 0.84 37.02 3.03
N GLU A 110 1.25 37.58 1.89
CA GLU A 110 0.55 37.41 0.61
C GLU A 110 0.39 35.94 0.22
N LEU A 111 1.44 35.14 0.43
CA LEU A 111 1.41 33.69 0.19
C LEU A 111 0.43 32.98 1.13
N ARG A 112 0.31 33.41 2.39
CA ARG A 112 -0.67 32.84 3.33
C ARG A 112 -2.08 33.15 2.88
N GLU A 113 -2.33 34.38 2.47
CA GLU A 113 -3.64 34.83 2.01
C GLU A 113 -4.05 34.15 0.71
N TYR A 114 -3.13 34.05 -0.26
CA TYR A 114 -3.32 33.29 -1.50
C TYR A 114 -3.67 31.82 -1.21
N ILE A 115 -2.90 31.14 -0.34
CA ILE A 115 -3.16 29.73 0.01
C ILE A 115 -4.52 29.58 0.72
N LYS A 116 -4.90 30.53 1.57
CA LYS A 116 -6.19 30.52 2.28
C LYS A 116 -7.34 30.62 1.28
N GLU A 117 -7.29 31.56 0.36
CA GLU A 117 -8.31 31.76 -0.66
C GLU A 117 -8.37 30.59 -1.66
N TYR A 118 -7.21 30.09 -2.11
CA TYR A 118 -7.13 28.89 -2.94
C TYR A 118 -7.80 27.69 -2.28
N ASN A 119 -7.49 27.42 -1.00
CA ASN A 119 -8.09 26.31 -0.26
C ASN A 119 -9.60 26.47 -0.06
N LYS A 120 -10.07 27.71 0.18
CA LYS A 120 -11.50 28.02 0.29
C LYS A 120 -12.22 27.70 -1.03
N ASN A 121 -11.68 28.16 -2.15
CA ASN A 121 -12.23 27.89 -3.48
C ASN A 121 -12.17 26.40 -3.84
N TYR A 122 -11.07 25.72 -3.53
CA TYR A 122 -10.95 24.27 -3.72
C TYR A 122 -12.04 23.52 -2.95
N ARG A 123 -12.28 23.88 -1.68
CA ARG A 123 -13.33 23.26 -0.85
C ARG A 123 -14.73 23.52 -1.38
N LYS A 124 -15.00 24.73 -1.87
CA LYS A 124 -16.28 25.12 -2.48
C LYS A 124 -16.57 24.30 -3.74
N ASN A 125 -15.56 24.12 -4.60
CA ASN A 125 -15.72 23.52 -5.93
C ASN A 125 -15.55 22.00 -5.93
N ASN A 126 -15.00 21.38 -4.87
CA ASN A 126 -14.71 19.95 -4.81
C ASN A 126 -15.39 19.26 -3.60
N LYS A 127 -16.62 19.68 -3.25
CA LYS A 127 -17.37 19.15 -2.10
C LYS A 127 -17.51 17.62 -2.13
N ASP A 128 -17.87 17.04 -3.27
CA ASP A 128 -18.06 15.59 -3.39
C ASP A 128 -16.76 14.81 -3.21
N LYS A 129 -15.66 15.31 -3.80
CA LYS A 129 -14.33 14.71 -3.61
C LYS A 129 -13.90 14.76 -2.14
N ILE A 130 -14.18 15.86 -1.45
CA ILE A 130 -13.87 16.01 -0.02
C ILE A 130 -14.72 15.05 0.81
N LYS A 131 -16.01 14.90 0.50
CA LYS A 131 -16.90 13.94 1.17
C LYS A 131 -16.37 12.51 1.02
N ILE A 132 -16.02 12.10 -0.19
CA ILE A 132 -15.43 10.79 -0.48
C ILE A 132 -14.10 10.61 0.29
N TYR A 133 -13.23 11.61 0.26
CA TYR A 133 -11.96 11.58 0.99
C TYR A 133 -12.15 11.45 2.51
N ASN A 134 -13.06 12.24 3.08
CA ASN A 134 -13.38 12.20 4.51
C ASN A 134 -13.98 10.86 4.91
N ASN A 135 -14.90 10.31 4.12
CA ASN A 135 -15.45 8.97 4.35
C ASN A 135 -14.33 7.92 4.35
N ASN A 136 -13.48 7.92 3.32
CA ASN A 136 -12.32 7.02 3.24
C ASN A 136 -11.34 7.19 4.42
N ARG A 137 -11.25 8.39 5.01
CA ARG A 137 -10.42 8.66 6.18
C ARG A 137 -11.09 8.17 7.47
N MET A 138 -12.41 8.34 7.61
CA MET A 138 -13.17 7.82 8.75
C MET A 138 -13.10 6.30 8.82
N GLN A 139 -13.12 5.61 7.68
CA GLN A 139 -12.90 4.14 7.59
C GLN A 139 -11.51 3.68 8.03
N LYS A 140 -10.57 4.60 8.29
CA LYS A 140 -9.24 4.30 8.84
C LYS A 140 -9.12 4.65 10.33
N ASN A 141 -10.15 5.25 10.92
CA ASN A 141 -10.17 5.50 12.34
C ASN A 141 -10.52 4.18 13.06
N HIS A 142 -9.88 3.96 14.21
CA HIS A 142 -10.14 2.76 15.01
C HIS A 142 -10.83 3.14 16.31
N ASP A 143 -11.93 2.45 16.60
CA ASP A 143 -12.63 2.52 17.88
C ASP A 143 -12.02 1.49 18.85
N ILE A 144 -10.71 1.62 19.09
CA ILE A 144 -9.90 0.66 19.86
C ILE A 144 -9.09 1.43 20.90
N THR A 145 -9.33 1.12 22.17
CA THR A 145 -8.59 1.69 23.30
C THR A 145 -7.16 1.17 23.35
N THR A 146 -6.27 1.88 24.06
CA THR A 146 -4.88 1.44 24.26
C THR A 146 -4.79 0.06 24.92
N GLN A 147 -5.68 -0.22 25.88
CA GLN A 147 -5.71 -1.51 26.59
C GLN A 147 -6.16 -2.66 25.68
N GLU A 148 -7.19 -2.45 24.88
CA GLU A 148 -7.64 -3.41 23.85
C GLU A 148 -6.55 -3.68 22.83
N TRP A 149 -5.86 -2.62 22.40
CA TRP A 149 -4.76 -2.74 21.45
C TRP A 149 -3.58 -3.53 22.02
N ASN A 150 -3.16 -3.25 23.26
CA ASN A 150 -2.11 -4.01 23.92
C ASN A 150 -2.49 -5.47 24.08
N SER A 151 -3.75 -5.77 24.45
CA SER A 151 -4.24 -7.15 24.55
C SER A 151 -4.18 -7.89 23.21
N CYS A 152 -4.54 -7.21 22.12
CA CYS A 152 -4.41 -7.74 20.76
C CYS A 152 -2.94 -8.03 20.42
N LYS A 153 -2.03 -7.08 20.68
CA LYS A 153 -0.60 -7.32 20.47
C LYS A 153 -0.08 -8.50 21.29
N SER A 154 -0.42 -8.58 22.57
CA SER A 154 0.01 -9.69 23.43
C SER A 154 -0.54 -11.04 22.97
N TYR A 155 -1.79 -11.10 22.47
CA TYR A 155 -2.35 -12.32 21.88
C TYR A 155 -1.47 -12.83 20.71
N PHE A 156 -0.98 -11.93 19.86
CA PHE A 156 -0.06 -12.27 18.76
C PHE A 156 1.43 -12.20 19.15
N ASN A 157 1.75 -12.35 20.44
CA ASN A 157 3.12 -12.31 20.98
C ASN A 157 3.93 -11.09 20.53
N HIS A 158 3.29 -9.92 20.50
CA HIS A 158 3.87 -8.65 20.03
C HIS A 158 4.46 -8.75 18.61
N SER A 159 3.89 -9.59 17.76
CA SER A 159 4.31 -9.80 16.38
C SER A 159 3.21 -9.48 15.37
N CYS A 160 3.62 -9.27 14.12
CA CYS A 160 2.71 -9.22 12.99
C CYS A 160 1.92 -10.53 12.90
N ALA A 161 0.58 -10.43 12.89
CA ALA A 161 -0.31 -11.57 12.80
C ALA A 161 -0.04 -12.42 11.54
N TYR A 162 0.37 -11.77 10.45
CA TYR A 162 0.60 -12.42 9.15
C TYR A 162 1.99 -13.04 9.02
N CYS A 163 3.06 -12.25 9.04
CA CYS A 163 4.41 -12.77 8.75
C CYS A 163 5.22 -13.09 10.02
N GLY A 164 4.68 -12.85 11.21
CA GLY A 164 5.33 -13.20 12.49
C GLY A 164 6.48 -12.33 12.95
N ILE A 165 6.90 -11.33 12.16
CA ILE A 165 7.94 -10.39 12.58
C ILE A 165 7.55 -9.67 13.88
N SER A 166 8.47 -9.57 14.84
CA SER A 166 8.22 -8.88 16.10
C SER A 166 8.06 -7.36 15.92
N GLU A 167 7.41 -6.70 16.87
CA GLU A 167 7.24 -5.24 16.88
C GLU A 167 8.61 -4.52 16.88
N VAL A 168 9.61 -5.08 17.55
CA VAL A 168 10.98 -4.55 17.59
C VAL A 168 11.64 -4.63 16.21
N GLU A 169 11.67 -5.81 15.59
CA GLU A 169 12.25 -5.99 14.26
C GLU A 169 11.49 -5.17 13.19
N ALA A 170 10.17 -5.10 13.29
CA ALA A 170 9.36 -4.26 12.42
C ALA A 170 9.70 -2.77 12.56
N LYS A 171 9.94 -2.30 13.79
CA LYS A 171 10.36 -0.92 14.05
C LYS A 171 11.74 -0.64 13.46
N ASP A 172 12.68 -1.56 13.58
CA ASP A 172 14.04 -1.39 13.03
C ASP A 172 14.08 -1.42 11.50
N LEU A 173 13.28 -2.30 10.88
CA LEU A 173 13.19 -2.41 9.43
C LEU A 173 12.40 -1.27 8.79
N TYR A 174 11.26 -0.89 9.38
CA TYR A 174 10.29 0.00 8.75
C TYR A 174 10.24 1.40 9.37
N GLY A 175 10.85 1.60 10.54
CA GLY A 175 10.80 2.84 11.31
C GLY A 175 9.43 3.09 11.95
N GLN A 176 8.58 2.06 12.07
CA GLN A 176 7.19 2.17 12.51
C GLN A 176 6.81 0.94 13.34
N ASN A 177 5.99 1.14 14.38
CA ASN A 177 5.42 0.06 15.18
C ASN A 177 4.37 -0.72 14.34
N LEU A 178 3.85 -1.82 14.90
CA LEU A 178 2.76 -2.56 14.28
C LEU A 178 1.51 -1.68 14.11
N HIS A 179 0.86 -1.81 12.96
CA HIS A 179 -0.36 -1.11 12.61
C HIS A 179 -1.59 -1.89 13.08
N ARG A 180 -2.64 -1.14 13.44
CA ARG A 180 -4.01 -1.66 13.59
C ARG A 180 -4.56 -1.92 12.19
N GLU A 181 -4.58 -3.18 11.78
CA GLU A 181 -4.94 -3.55 10.40
C GLU A 181 -6.37 -4.10 10.34
N HIS A 182 -7.16 -3.59 9.39
CA HIS A 182 -8.54 -4.03 9.17
C HIS A 182 -8.59 -5.31 8.35
N VAL A 183 -8.90 -6.43 8.97
CA VAL A 183 -8.90 -7.74 8.30
C VAL A 183 -9.91 -7.77 7.16
N ILE A 184 -11.13 -7.28 7.40
CA ILE A 184 -12.20 -7.09 6.42
C ILE A 184 -12.18 -5.63 5.97
N PRO A 185 -11.89 -5.35 4.68
CA PRO A 185 -12.00 -4.01 4.12
C PRO A 185 -13.39 -3.42 4.32
N GLU A 186 -13.49 -2.14 4.69
CA GLU A 186 -14.77 -1.45 4.94
C GLU A 186 -15.66 -2.11 6.02
N GLY A 187 -15.07 -2.99 6.82
CA GLY A 187 -15.72 -3.65 7.94
C GLY A 187 -15.76 -2.77 9.19
N ARG A 188 -15.84 -3.41 10.36
CA ARG A 188 -15.90 -2.72 11.66
C ARG A 188 -14.58 -2.00 11.93
N ASN A 189 -14.65 -0.89 12.67
CA ASN A 189 -13.50 -0.13 13.17
C ASN A 189 -13.06 -0.55 14.58
N ASP A 190 -13.76 -1.53 15.18
CA ASP A 190 -13.46 -2.04 16.52
C ASP A 190 -12.49 -3.23 16.49
N LEU A 191 -12.14 -3.72 17.68
CA LEU A 191 -11.14 -4.78 17.86
C LEU A 191 -11.49 -6.08 17.09
N LYS A 192 -12.78 -6.33 16.83
CA LYS A 192 -13.27 -7.57 16.18
C LYS A 192 -12.84 -7.70 14.73
N ASN A 193 -12.40 -6.61 14.12
CA ASN A 193 -11.92 -6.59 12.74
C ASN A 193 -10.45 -6.14 12.68
N CYS A 194 -9.73 -6.18 13.81
CA CYS A 194 -8.38 -5.62 13.90
C CYS A 194 -7.36 -6.67 14.32
N VAL A 195 -6.23 -6.70 13.61
CA VAL A 195 -5.04 -7.48 13.96
C VAL A 195 -3.78 -6.62 13.90
N PRO A 196 -2.68 -7.01 14.56
CA PRO A 196 -1.40 -6.35 14.39
C PRO A 196 -0.76 -6.74 13.07
N ALA A 197 -0.36 -5.75 12.27
CA ALA A 197 0.36 -5.98 11.03
C ALA A 197 1.59 -5.07 10.94
N CYS A 198 2.71 -5.62 10.46
CA CYS A 198 3.84 -4.78 10.10
C CYS A 198 3.49 -3.91 8.89
N ARG A 199 4.26 -2.83 8.66
CA ARG A 199 4.06 -1.92 7.53
C ARG A 199 3.97 -2.67 6.19
N MET A 200 4.78 -3.71 6.01
CA MET A 200 4.83 -4.47 4.77
C MET A 200 3.56 -5.28 4.53
N CYS A 201 3.13 -6.10 5.50
CA CYS A 201 1.92 -6.91 5.38
C CYS A 201 0.67 -6.05 5.24
N ASN A 202 0.55 -4.98 6.02
CA ASN A 202 -0.54 -4.01 5.91
C ASN A 202 -0.60 -3.41 4.50
N SER A 203 0.55 -3.04 3.93
CA SER A 203 0.61 -2.48 2.57
C SER A 203 0.36 -3.50 1.47
N LEU A 204 0.78 -4.76 1.66
CA LEU A 204 0.56 -5.85 0.71
C LEU A 204 -0.92 -6.26 0.67
N LYS A 205 -1.54 -6.43 1.83
CA LYS A 205 -2.96 -6.73 1.94
C LYS A 205 -3.81 -5.58 1.42
N ASN A 206 -3.52 -4.36 1.85
CA ASN A 206 -4.25 -3.16 1.45
C ASN A 206 -5.79 -3.35 1.56
N ARG A 207 -6.51 -3.32 0.44
CA ARG A 207 -7.97 -3.51 0.38
C ARG A 207 -8.38 -4.94 -0.01
N ILE A 208 -7.41 -5.85 -0.16
CA ILE A 208 -7.70 -7.24 -0.53
C ILE A 208 -8.30 -7.95 0.69
N PRO A 209 -9.43 -8.65 0.54
CA PRO A 209 -10.02 -9.44 1.63
C PRO A 209 -9.03 -10.47 2.18
N PHE A 210 -9.05 -10.68 3.49
CA PHE A 210 -8.11 -11.56 4.19
C PHE A 210 -7.97 -12.96 3.57
N ASN A 211 -9.08 -13.66 3.33
CA ASN A 211 -9.05 -15.01 2.76
C ASN A 211 -8.49 -15.04 1.33
N THR A 212 -8.66 -13.95 0.59
CA THR A 212 -8.12 -13.81 -0.77
C THR A 212 -6.63 -13.51 -0.72
N TRP A 213 -6.18 -12.68 0.23
CA TRP A 213 -4.77 -12.28 0.30
C TRP A 213 -3.88 -13.28 1.03
N TYR A 214 -4.34 -13.85 2.14
CA TYR A 214 -3.54 -14.73 3.01
C TYR A 214 -3.98 -16.19 2.84
N ASN A 215 -3.56 -16.77 1.72
CA ASN A 215 -3.86 -18.14 1.29
C ASN A 215 -2.55 -18.90 0.93
N PRO A 216 -2.57 -20.22 0.65
CA PRO A 216 -1.37 -21.01 0.37
C PRO A 216 -0.45 -20.50 -0.75
N ASN A 217 -0.96 -19.71 -1.71
CA ASN A 217 -0.15 -19.11 -2.78
C ASN A 217 0.64 -17.89 -2.31
N ASN A 218 0.33 -17.34 -1.13
CA ASN A 218 1.05 -16.22 -0.56
C ASN A 218 2.38 -16.69 0.06
N PRO A 219 3.54 -16.14 -0.34
CA PRO A 219 4.85 -16.58 0.15
C PRO A 219 5.08 -16.48 1.66
N ILE A 220 4.25 -15.72 2.38
CA ILE A 220 4.33 -15.58 3.84
C ILE A 220 3.18 -16.30 4.57
N PHE A 221 2.42 -17.14 3.85
CA PHE A 221 1.33 -17.91 4.42
C PHE A 221 1.81 -18.91 5.48
N SER A 222 1.03 -19.02 6.54
CA SER A 222 1.18 -20.02 7.58
C SER A 222 -0.23 -20.42 8.00
N GLU A 223 -0.53 -21.71 7.91
CA GLU A 223 -1.83 -22.25 8.31
C GLU A 223 -2.11 -21.99 9.80
N GLU A 224 -1.10 -22.18 10.66
CA GLU A 224 -1.16 -21.85 12.08
C GLU A 224 -1.59 -20.39 12.31
N ARG A 225 -0.97 -19.44 11.59
CA ARG A 225 -1.31 -18.02 11.71
C ARG A 225 -2.68 -17.70 11.15
N TYR A 226 -3.06 -18.34 10.04
CA TYR A 226 -4.40 -18.22 9.46
C TYR A 226 -5.47 -18.61 10.50
N LEU A 227 -5.30 -19.78 11.14
CA LEU A 227 -6.20 -20.27 12.18
C LEU A 227 -6.18 -19.37 13.42
N MET A 228 -5.02 -18.86 13.81
CA MET A 228 -4.87 -17.94 14.94
C MET A 228 -5.64 -16.62 14.71
N ILE A 229 -5.53 -16.05 13.50
CA ILE A 229 -6.28 -14.86 13.08
C ILE A 229 -7.78 -15.16 13.05
N TYR A 230 -8.18 -16.29 12.46
CA TYR A 230 -9.58 -16.70 12.41
C TYR A 230 -10.18 -16.83 13.82
N LYS A 231 -9.47 -17.50 14.72
CA LYS A 231 -9.87 -17.70 16.11
C LYS A 231 -9.98 -16.40 16.88
N TRP A 232 -9.03 -15.48 16.68
CA TRP A 232 -9.06 -14.14 17.25
C TRP A 232 -10.35 -13.40 16.85
N LEU A 233 -10.62 -13.29 15.55
CA LEU A 233 -11.73 -12.50 15.01
C LEU A 233 -13.10 -13.05 15.41
N ARG A 234 -13.24 -14.37 15.48
CA ARG A 234 -14.53 -15.04 15.73
C ARG A 234 -14.83 -15.20 17.22
N PHE A 235 -13.82 -15.52 18.02
CA PHE A 235 -14.02 -16.03 19.38
C PHE A 235 -13.26 -15.21 20.40
N ASP A 236 -11.93 -15.19 20.33
CA ASP A 236 -11.10 -14.75 21.45
C ASP A 236 -11.17 -13.24 21.70
N VAL A 237 -11.39 -12.44 20.66
CA VAL A 237 -11.53 -10.97 20.79
C VAL A 237 -12.61 -10.57 21.81
N LYS A 238 -13.67 -11.39 21.98
CA LYS A 238 -14.77 -11.10 22.91
C LYS A 238 -14.31 -11.04 24.37
N LYS A 239 -13.22 -11.73 24.73
CA LYS A 239 -12.65 -11.74 26.08
C LYS A 239 -11.98 -10.41 26.44
N PHE A 240 -11.58 -9.64 25.43
CA PHE A 240 -10.77 -8.42 25.59
C PHE A 240 -11.55 -7.14 25.37
N MET A 241 -12.80 -7.24 24.91
CA MET A 241 -13.70 -6.10 24.77
C MET A 241 -14.40 -5.82 26.08
N LYS A 242 -14.35 -4.58 26.56
CA LYS A 242 -15.16 -4.15 27.70
C LYS A 242 -16.65 -4.26 27.33
N LYS A 243 -17.49 -4.79 28.23
CA LYS A 243 -18.94 -4.66 28.10
C LYS A 243 -19.26 -3.16 28.13
N LYS A 244 -19.55 -2.57 26.97
CA LYS A 244 -20.10 -1.22 26.91
C LYS A 244 -21.44 -1.28 27.65
N LYS A 245 -21.53 -0.64 28.82
CA LYS A 245 -22.82 -0.44 29.50
C LYS A 245 -23.70 0.34 28.50
N LYS A 246 -24.88 -0.19 28.22
CA LYS A 246 -25.91 0.50 27.43
C LYS A 246 -26.32 1.77 28.15
#